data_AF-A0A9P5HJN2-F1
#
_entry.id   AF-A0A9P5HJN2-F1
#
_cell.length_a   1.000
_cell.length_b   1.000
_cell.length_c   1.000
_cell.angle_alpha   90.00
_cell.angle_beta   90.00
_cell.angle_gamma   90.00
#
_symmetry.space_group_name_H-M   'P 1'
#
loop_
_entity.id
_entity.type
_entity.pdbx_description
1 polymer ?
#
loop_
_entity_poly.entity_id
_entity_poly.type
_entity_poly.pdbx_seq_one_letter_code
_entity_poly.pdbx_strand_id
1 'polypeptide(L)'
;MSNQEQVPFNTYDQSGCVHDAVRITRGPTSAENSNDVEVIYNADEMTDYTKFVKSLDISAGAGVSMFGMGGGVDAEFLDREEFEASFLTYLVKVDIRQQPSSKSRYSFNWNQPTDPHATYGDRFVSDFVMGGALFARVSIITKDTSMHEEIKEAANAAFPVYGVDVKVTQAVQTSIEKIQKHSEVHIYLHYVGVPPTSTGSTVGSTQGDEPDSLLQLKRTADAFLAKADAHRWKRFALLEKYVNIPDWKQQFAPLNYDDAEDESWTVFNDFTEYVGIRKTIRQIKEDHYIGGRVKRDSLDSNATSIIGGYRKWVATVKQTPEAAKKKPEYDPPQKFCAEVLLAVQSTRYIAQRLRLPDNRSTDIIDTRLYEGSKVKKLFEVEGYNFGEVTGITNLIFQKKRDGDKDKYSCIIGRDKTPGYDTVSELWVASSPIKGVFDQRVDVVPVFETGCIELELQEGAIASDVLFSFYVRKV
;
A
#
# COMPACT_ATOMS: atom_id res chain seq x y z
N MET A 1 3.58 -7.62 46.77
CA MET A 1 4.52 -7.72 45.63
C MET A 1 3.89 -8.68 44.64
N SER A 2 3.58 -8.21 43.43
CA SER A 2 3.11 -9.08 42.35
C SER A 2 4.33 -9.51 41.53
N ASN A 3 4.53 -10.82 41.38
CA ASN A 3 5.53 -11.35 40.46
C ASN A 3 4.87 -11.44 39.09
N GLN A 4 5.49 -10.81 38.09
CA GLN A 4 5.06 -10.97 36.70
C GLN A 4 6.20 -11.63 35.92
N GLU A 5 5.83 -12.66 35.18
CA GLU A 5 6.71 -13.43 34.32
C GLU A 5 6.74 -12.77 32.95
N GLN A 6 7.93 -12.47 32.45
CA GLN A 6 8.11 -11.72 31.22
C GLN A 6 8.84 -12.51 30.16
N VAL A 7 8.50 -12.18 28.92
CA VAL A 7 8.96 -12.85 27.71
C VAL A 7 10.21 -12.11 27.21
N PRO A 8 11.34 -12.79 26.98
CA PRO A 8 12.40 -12.29 26.13
C PRO A 8 11.88 -11.94 24.75
N PHE A 9 12.58 -11.04 24.08
CA PHE A 9 12.12 -10.42 22.86
C PHE A 9 13.28 -10.33 21.88
N ASN A 10 12.98 -10.65 20.62
CA ASN A 10 13.87 -10.39 19.50
C ASN A 10 13.39 -9.11 18.81
N THR A 11 14.18 -8.03 18.88
CA THR A 11 13.74 -6.73 18.32
C THR A 11 13.64 -6.76 16.80
N TYR A 12 14.48 -7.55 16.14
CA TYR A 12 14.60 -7.57 14.69
C TYR A 12 13.34 -8.08 13.98
N ASP A 13 12.76 -9.19 14.45
CA ASP A 13 11.51 -9.74 13.88
C ASP A 13 10.29 -9.53 14.79
N GLN A 14 10.48 -8.76 15.87
CA GLN A 14 9.46 -8.39 16.84
C GLN A 14 8.74 -9.59 17.47
N SER A 15 9.47 -10.68 17.72
CA SER A 15 8.91 -11.92 18.27
C SER A 15 9.25 -12.14 19.75
N GLY A 16 8.27 -12.67 20.50
CA GLY A 16 8.50 -13.18 21.86
C GLY A 16 9.21 -14.53 21.84
N CYS A 17 10.05 -14.78 22.85
CA CYS A 17 10.80 -16.03 23.03
C CYS A 17 10.28 -16.86 24.23
N VAL A 18 11.15 -17.49 25.02
CA VAL A 18 10.75 -18.38 26.12
C VAL A 18 10.12 -17.62 27.30
N HIS A 19 9.00 -18.09 27.85
CA HIS A 19 8.47 -17.50 29.09
C HIS A 19 9.44 -17.72 30.29
N ASP A 20 9.29 -16.93 31.35
CA ASP A 20 9.99 -17.08 32.65
C ASP A 20 11.51 -16.85 32.66
N ALA A 21 12.03 -16.13 31.68
CA ALA A 21 13.46 -15.81 31.61
C ALA A 21 13.90 -14.73 32.60
N VAL A 22 13.03 -13.76 32.90
CA VAL A 22 13.32 -12.65 33.83
C VAL A 22 12.20 -12.53 34.85
N ARG A 23 12.55 -12.54 36.13
CA ARG A 23 11.64 -12.23 37.23
C ARG A 23 11.66 -10.74 37.50
N ILE A 24 10.48 -10.13 37.49
CA ILE A 24 10.32 -8.71 37.79
C ILE A 24 9.64 -8.56 39.14
N THR A 25 10.33 -7.92 40.08
CA THR A 25 9.76 -7.47 41.34
C THR A 25 9.47 -5.98 41.25
N ARG A 26 8.18 -5.65 41.16
CA ARG A 26 7.73 -4.26 41.16
C ARG A 26 7.82 -3.68 42.58
N GLY A 27 8.43 -2.50 42.72
CA GLY A 27 8.41 -1.75 43.99
C GLY A 27 6.98 -1.33 44.38
N PRO A 28 6.76 -0.78 45.58
CA PRO A 28 5.50 -0.15 45.89
C PRO A 28 5.24 0.92 44.82
N THR A 29 4.17 0.72 44.05
CA THR A 29 3.63 1.74 43.17
C THR A 29 3.39 2.95 44.05
N SER A 30 4.01 4.08 43.75
CA SER A 30 3.40 5.35 44.09
C SER A 30 2.05 5.29 43.39
N ALA A 31 1.00 4.95 44.13
CA ALA A 31 -0.36 5.10 43.68
C ALA A 31 -0.64 6.59 43.63
N GLU A 32 -0.03 7.27 42.67
CA GLU A 32 -0.41 8.59 42.25
C GLU A 32 -0.98 8.41 40.86
N ASN A 33 -2.32 8.43 40.84
CA ASN A 33 -3.22 8.80 39.76
C ASN A 33 -2.58 9.52 38.55
N SER A 34 -1.69 8.88 37.79
CA SER A 34 -1.39 9.34 36.45
C SER A 34 -2.50 8.78 35.56
N ASN A 35 -3.64 9.47 35.56
CA ASN A 35 -4.62 9.41 34.48
C ASN A 35 -4.07 10.08 33.20
N ASP A 36 -2.75 10.23 33.08
CA ASP A 36 -2.09 10.74 31.88
C ASP A 36 -2.15 9.66 30.82
N VAL A 37 -3.29 9.67 30.13
CA VAL A 37 -3.53 8.98 28.88
C VAL A 37 -3.05 9.90 27.77
N GLU A 38 -1.97 9.52 27.11
CA GLU A 38 -1.60 10.13 25.84
C GLU A 38 -2.54 9.58 24.76
N VAL A 39 -3.23 10.48 24.08
CA VAL A 39 -4.10 10.15 22.95
C VAL A 39 -3.54 10.82 21.71
N ILE A 40 -3.23 10.02 20.70
CA ILE A 40 -2.92 10.49 19.36
C ILE A 40 -4.11 10.13 18.48
N TYR A 41 -4.84 11.13 18.02
CA TYR A 41 -5.93 10.98 17.07
C TYR A 41 -5.75 11.94 15.91
N ASN A 42 -5.43 11.41 14.73
CA ASN A 42 -5.18 12.20 13.53
C ASN A 42 -5.40 11.35 12.27
N ALA A 43 -5.37 12.02 11.11
CA ALA A 43 -5.30 11.38 9.81
C ALA A 43 -4.14 12.01 9.01
N ASP A 44 -3.22 11.17 8.54
CA ASP A 44 -2.06 11.60 7.77
C ASP A 44 -2.12 11.04 6.35
N GLU A 45 -1.85 11.89 5.35
CA GLU A 45 -1.68 11.43 3.96
C GLU A 45 -0.37 10.65 3.84
N MET A 46 -0.45 9.43 3.32
CA MET A 46 0.65 8.50 3.15
C MET A 46 1.03 8.41 1.68
N THR A 47 2.15 9.05 1.33
CA THR A 47 2.69 9.08 -0.04
C THR A 47 3.84 8.10 -0.27
N ASP A 48 4.33 7.47 0.79
CA ASP A 48 5.44 6.52 0.75
C ASP A 48 5.08 5.26 1.55
N TYR A 49 5.18 4.11 0.89
CA TYR A 49 4.79 2.83 1.47
C TYR A 49 5.69 2.45 2.66
N THR A 50 6.99 2.77 2.61
CA THR A 50 7.90 2.50 3.73
C THR A 50 7.51 3.29 4.97
N LYS A 51 7.18 4.58 4.82
CA LYS A 51 6.67 5.43 5.90
C LYS A 51 5.34 4.90 6.44
N PHE A 52 4.42 4.47 5.56
CA PHE A 52 3.17 3.86 5.97
C PHE A 52 3.39 2.65 6.89
N VAL A 53 4.25 1.70 6.51
CA VAL A 53 4.55 0.52 7.33
C VAL A 53 5.26 0.90 8.63
N LYS A 54 6.21 1.85 8.58
CA LYS A 54 6.88 2.37 9.78
C LYS A 54 5.91 3.02 10.77
N SER A 55 4.86 3.70 10.29
CA SER A 55 3.85 4.33 11.15
C SER A 55 3.02 3.33 11.96
N LEU A 56 3.07 2.05 11.62
CA LEU A 56 2.45 0.93 12.35
C LEU A 56 3.39 0.33 13.41
N ASP A 57 4.60 0.87 13.56
CA ASP A 57 5.65 0.37 14.46
C ASP A 57 6.13 -1.06 14.12
N ILE A 58 6.03 -1.46 12.84
CA ILE A 58 6.49 -2.76 12.32
C ILE A 58 7.92 -2.65 11.81
N SER A 59 8.83 -3.52 12.29
CA SER A 59 10.20 -3.57 11.78
C SER A 59 10.25 -4.22 10.38
N ALA A 60 11.29 -3.94 9.60
CA ALA A 60 11.47 -4.58 8.29
C ALA A 60 11.55 -6.11 8.38
N GLY A 61 12.26 -6.65 9.39
CA GLY A 61 12.38 -8.09 9.62
C GLY A 61 11.04 -8.73 9.99
N ALA A 62 10.25 -8.07 10.84
CA ALA A 62 8.89 -8.49 11.17
C ALA A 62 8.00 -8.43 9.92
N GLY A 63 8.08 -7.34 9.15
CA GLY A 63 7.34 -7.16 7.90
C GLY A 63 7.55 -8.30 6.91
N VAL A 64 8.80 -8.65 6.58
CA VAL A 64 9.12 -9.78 5.67
C VAL A 64 8.65 -11.13 6.23
N SER A 65 8.74 -11.32 7.55
CA SER A 65 8.35 -12.56 8.22
C SER A 65 6.82 -12.73 8.27
N MET A 66 6.08 -11.65 8.50
CA MET A 66 4.62 -11.65 8.63
C MET A 66 3.91 -11.65 7.27
N PHE A 67 4.49 -10.99 6.25
CA PHE A 67 3.85 -10.84 4.94
C PHE A 67 3.56 -12.20 4.30
N GLY A 68 2.29 -12.46 3.99
CA GLY A 68 1.87 -13.67 3.26
C GLY A 68 1.94 -14.98 4.05
N MET A 69 1.96 -14.93 5.39
CA MET A 69 1.75 -16.13 6.24
C MET A 69 0.27 -16.41 6.58
N GLY A 70 -0.69 -15.59 6.13
CA GLY A 70 -2.13 -15.88 6.26
C GLY A 70 -3.01 -14.84 5.55
N GLY A 71 -4.12 -15.30 4.95
CA GLY A 71 -5.12 -14.45 4.25
C GLY A 71 -6.12 -13.80 5.20
N GLY A 72 -5.62 -12.99 6.14
CA GLY A 72 -6.44 -12.19 7.05
C GLY A 72 -6.34 -10.70 6.75
N VAL A 73 -7.09 -9.90 7.52
CA VAL A 73 -7.19 -8.42 7.42
C VAL A 73 -5.82 -7.73 7.41
N ASP A 74 -4.82 -8.28 8.12
CA ASP A 74 -3.46 -7.73 8.16
C ASP A 74 -2.72 -7.80 6.81
N ALA A 75 -3.04 -8.79 5.96
CA ALA A 75 -2.44 -8.92 4.63
C ALA A 75 -3.01 -7.89 3.65
N GLU A 76 -4.32 -7.63 3.72
CA GLU A 76 -4.99 -6.63 2.88
C GLU A 76 -4.62 -5.21 3.32
N PHE A 77 -4.55 -4.97 4.64
CA PHE A 77 -4.11 -3.69 5.22
C PHE A 77 -2.69 -3.30 4.77
N LEU A 78 -1.81 -4.28 4.60
CA LEU A 78 -0.43 -4.07 4.16
C LEU A 78 -0.24 -4.22 2.64
N ASP A 79 -1.31 -4.41 1.85
CA ASP A 79 -1.18 -4.60 0.40
C ASP A 79 -0.53 -3.38 -0.28
N ARG A 80 0.70 -3.57 -0.78
CA ARG A 80 1.48 -2.53 -1.46
C ARG A 80 0.92 -2.17 -2.83
N GLU A 81 0.37 -3.14 -3.56
CA GLU A 81 -0.17 -2.90 -4.88
C GLU A 81 -1.34 -1.92 -4.81
N GLU A 82 -2.25 -2.13 -3.86
CA GLU A 82 -3.36 -1.20 -3.67
C GLU A 82 -2.89 0.16 -3.15
N PHE A 83 -1.89 0.19 -2.26
CA PHE A 83 -1.29 1.45 -1.81
C PHE A 83 -0.75 2.28 -2.98
N GLU A 84 -0.02 1.64 -3.91
CA GLU A 84 0.58 2.29 -5.08
C GLU A 84 -0.45 2.60 -6.19
N ALA A 85 -1.54 1.83 -6.28
CA ALA A 85 -2.64 2.08 -7.21
C ALA A 85 -3.60 3.18 -6.73
N SER A 86 -3.63 3.46 -5.42
CA SER A 86 -4.48 4.49 -4.83
C SER A 86 -4.01 5.89 -5.23
N PHE A 87 -4.96 6.76 -5.60
CA PHE A 87 -4.66 8.16 -5.89
C PHE A 87 -4.27 8.92 -4.62
N LEU A 88 -5.01 8.67 -3.53
CA LEU A 88 -4.70 9.18 -2.19
C LEU A 88 -4.81 8.02 -1.20
N THR A 89 -3.84 7.92 -0.32
CA THR A 89 -3.89 7.01 0.82
C THR A 89 -3.80 7.82 2.10
N TYR A 90 -4.71 7.57 3.04
CA TYR A 90 -4.66 8.16 4.39
C TYR A 90 -4.53 7.07 5.44
N LEU A 91 -3.72 7.32 6.47
CA LEU A 91 -3.73 6.55 7.70
C LEU A 91 -4.47 7.34 8.77
N VAL A 92 -5.66 6.89 9.14
CA VAL A 92 -6.35 7.38 10.35
C VAL A 92 -5.84 6.58 11.54
N LYS A 93 -5.36 7.27 12.56
CA LYS A 93 -4.77 6.66 13.76
C LYS A 93 -5.51 7.14 14.98
N VAL A 94 -5.95 6.20 15.82
CA VAL A 94 -6.36 6.44 17.21
C VAL A 94 -5.46 5.58 18.10
N ASP A 95 -4.44 6.17 18.70
CA ASP A 95 -3.45 5.49 19.52
C ASP A 95 -3.52 6.02 20.96
N ILE A 96 -3.94 5.15 21.86
CA ILE A 96 -4.17 5.46 23.27
C ILE A 96 -3.06 4.78 24.07
N ARG A 97 -2.34 5.57 24.86
CA ARG A 97 -1.15 5.13 25.61
C ARG A 97 -1.25 5.63 27.06
N GLN A 98 -1.20 4.70 27.99
CA GLN A 98 -1.16 4.98 29.42
C GLN A 98 0.28 4.89 29.90
N GLN A 99 0.70 5.89 30.68
CA GLN A 99 2.06 5.94 31.18
C GLN A 99 2.36 4.74 32.11
N PRO A 100 3.49 4.03 31.90
CA PRO A 100 3.89 2.95 32.78
C PRO A 100 4.34 3.51 34.14
N SER A 101 3.86 2.90 35.23
CA SER A 101 4.10 3.37 36.60
C SER A 101 4.91 2.36 37.41
N SER A 102 6.17 2.08 37.06
CA SER A 102 6.98 1.29 37.99
C SER A 102 8.50 1.52 37.95
N LYS A 103 9.08 1.62 39.15
CA LYS A 103 10.47 1.25 39.40
C LYS A 103 10.50 -0.26 39.62
N SER A 104 11.01 -0.98 38.63
CA SER A 104 11.11 -2.45 38.65
C SER A 104 12.51 -2.90 39.04
N ARG A 105 12.58 -4.03 39.77
CA ARG A 105 13.82 -4.78 40.01
C ARG A 105 13.77 -6.07 39.21
N TYR A 106 14.90 -6.44 38.62
CA TYR A 106 15.01 -7.59 37.73
C TYR A 106 15.92 -8.66 38.34
N SER A 107 15.60 -9.93 38.08
CA SER A 107 16.49 -11.07 38.33
C SER A 107 16.42 -12.03 37.15
N PHE A 108 17.58 -12.45 36.64
CA PHE A 108 17.66 -13.30 35.46
C PHE A 108 17.62 -14.79 35.81
N ASN A 109 16.72 -15.54 35.18
CA ASN A 109 16.56 -16.97 35.35
C ASN A 109 17.28 -17.73 34.24
N TRP A 110 18.55 -18.04 34.47
CA TRP A 110 19.39 -18.76 33.52
C TRP A 110 19.16 -20.27 33.59
N ASN A 111 18.71 -20.88 32.49
CA ASN A 111 18.44 -22.32 32.39
C ASN A 111 19.49 -23.08 31.54
N GLN A 112 20.61 -22.45 31.17
CA GLN A 112 21.68 -23.03 30.35
C GLN A 112 21.17 -23.65 29.03
N PRO A 113 20.51 -22.88 28.15
CA PRO A 113 20.01 -23.41 26.89
C PRO A 113 21.17 -23.68 25.91
N THR A 114 20.95 -24.58 24.96
CA THR A 114 21.90 -24.86 23.88
C THR A 114 22.11 -23.66 22.96
N ASP A 115 21.04 -22.88 22.70
CA ASP A 115 21.09 -21.63 21.94
C ASP A 115 20.46 -20.50 22.79
N PRO A 116 21.30 -19.73 23.51
CA PRO A 116 20.84 -18.61 24.32
C PRO A 116 20.16 -17.51 23.51
N HIS A 117 20.58 -17.26 22.27
CA HIS A 117 20.03 -16.19 21.43
C HIS A 117 18.64 -16.52 20.94
N ALA A 118 18.40 -17.76 20.50
CA ALA A 118 17.06 -18.21 20.13
C ALA A 118 16.12 -18.30 21.35
N THR A 119 16.67 -18.63 22.52
CA THR A 119 15.88 -18.82 23.76
C THR A 119 15.50 -17.48 24.39
N TYR A 120 16.44 -16.53 24.44
CA TYR A 120 16.33 -15.29 25.21
C TYR A 120 16.34 -14.01 24.35
N GLY A 121 16.45 -14.10 23.03
CA GLY A 121 16.50 -12.91 22.17
C GLY A 121 17.62 -11.94 22.55
N ASP A 122 17.43 -10.66 22.24
CA ASP A 122 18.39 -9.60 22.53
C ASP A 122 17.93 -8.60 23.59
N ARG A 123 16.62 -8.59 23.90
CA ARG A 123 16.01 -7.81 24.98
C ARG A 123 15.05 -8.68 25.78
N PHE A 124 14.55 -8.13 26.87
CA PHE A 124 13.40 -8.68 27.55
C PHE A 124 12.35 -7.60 27.75
N VAL A 125 11.08 -8.00 27.81
CA VAL A 125 10.01 -7.07 28.12
C VAL A 125 10.08 -6.73 29.62
N SER A 126 10.26 -5.45 29.96
CA SER A 126 10.35 -4.97 31.34
C SER A 126 9.01 -4.52 31.90
N ASP A 127 8.17 -3.94 31.05
CA ASP A 127 6.79 -3.56 31.36
C ASP A 127 6.01 -3.43 30.03
N PHE A 128 4.75 -3.04 30.10
CA PHE A 128 3.97 -2.67 28.94
C PHE A 128 3.45 -1.23 29.07
N VAL A 129 3.48 -0.49 27.97
CA VAL A 129 2.60 0.66 27.80
C VAL A 129 1.20 0.09 27.60
N MET A 130 0.31 0.45 28.51
CA MET A 130 -1.07 -0.01 28.45
C MET A 130 -1.89 0.90 27.53
N GLY A 131 -2.97 0.40 26.94
CA GLY A 131 -3.78 1.14 25.99
C GLY A 131 -4.28 0.27 24.84
N GLY A 132 -4.42 0.88 23.67
CA GLY A 132 -4.80 0.20 22.43
C GLY A 132 -4.73 1.16 21.26
N ALA A 133 -4.52 0.63 20.06
CA ALA A 133 -4.57 1.42 18.85
C ALA A 133 -5.54 0.85 17.83
N LEU A 134 -6.21 1.77 17.15
CA LEU A 134 -6.94 1.53 15.91
C LEU A 134 -6.23 2.30 14.81
N PHE A 135 -5.83 1.57 13.78
CA PHE A 135 -5.34 2.12 12.52
C PHE A 135 -6.36 1.83 11.44
N ALA A 136 -6.64 2.82 10.59
CA ALA A 136 -7.43 2.62 9.39
C ALA A 136 -6.67 3.11 8.17
N ARG A 137 -6.43 2.22 7.22
CA ARG A 137 -5.93 2.59 5.89
C ARG A 137 -7.13 2.95 5.04
N VAL A 138 -7.17 4.17 4.55
CA VAL A 138 -8.18 4.63 3.60
C VAL A 138 -7.51 4.79 2.24
N SER A 139 -7.87 3.94 1.30
CA SER A 139 -7.39 3.93 -0.08
C SER A 139 -8.45 4.55 -0.98
N ILE A 140 -8.13 5.69 -1.60
CA ILE A 140 -9.02 6.40 -2.53
C ILE A 140 -8.54 6.13 -3.95
N ILE A 141 -9.29 5.32 -4.68
CA ILE A 141 -9.02 4.97 -6.07
C ILE A 141 -9.97 5.78 -6.94
N THR A 142 -9.45 6.70 -7.74
CA THR A 142 -10.31 7.58 -8.54
C THR A 142 -10.89 6.84 -9.72
N LYS A 143 -12.21 6.95 -9.93
CA LYS A 143 -12.88 6.44 -11.13
C LYS A 143 -12.67 7.34 -12.33
N ASP A 144 -12.21 8.58 -12.10
CA ASP A 144 -12.05 9.61 -13.11
C ASP A 144 -10.85 10.50 -12.78
N THR A 145 -9.78 10.39 -13.57
CA THR A 145 -8.56 11.17 -13.35
C THR A 145 -8.77 12.68 -13.52
N SER A 146 -9.79 13.11 -14.28
CA SER A 146 -10.11 14.54 -14.40
C SER A 146 -10.65 15.16 -13.11
N MET A 147 -11.10 14.32 -12.17
CA MET A 147 -11.59 14.76 -10.86
C MET A 147 -10.49 14.80 -9.78
N HIS A 148 -9.22 14.53 -10.13
CA HIS A 148 -8.11 14.46 -9.18
C HIS A 148 -8.00 15.70 -8.28
N GLU A 149 -7.98 16.90 -8.87
CA GLU A 149 -7.86 18.15 -8.09
C GLU A 149 -9.07 18.34 -7.17
N GLU A 150 -10.26 18.11 -7.72
CA GLU A 150 -11.52 18.21 -7.01
C GLU A 150 -11.66 17.23 -5.84
N ILE A 151 -11.11 16.02 -5.99
CA ILE A 151 -11.07 14.98 -4.95
C ILE A 151 -10.01 15.32 -3.90
N LYS A 152 -8.86 15.86 -4.31
CA LYS A 152 -7.79 16.31 -3.40
C LYS A 152 -8.25 17.45 -2.51
N GLU A 153 -8.93 18.45 -3.07
CA GLU A 153 -9.55 19.53 -2.29
C GLU A 153 -10.58 18.98 -1.29
N ALA A 154 -11.42 18.04 -1.73
CA ALA A 154 -12.41 17.40 -0.86
C ALA A 154 -11.75 16.60 0.28
N ALA A 155 -10.66 15.87 0.00
CA ALA A 155 -9.90 15.14 1.00
C ALA A 155 -9.27 16.10 2.02
N ASN A 156 -8.67 17.20 1.57
CA ASN A 156 -8.12 18.24 2.44
C ASN A 156 -9.16 18.88 3.37
N ALA A 157 -10.43 18.92 2.96
CA ALA A 157 -11.54 19.37 3.81
C ALA A 157 -12.08 18.26 4.73
N ALA A 158 -12.07 17.00 4.29
CA ALA A 158 -12.70 15.89 4.99
C ALA A 158 -11.83 15.29 6.10
N PHE A 159 -10.56 15.00 5.84
CA PHE A 159 -9.69 14.28 6.77
C PHE A 159 -9.30 15.04 8.05
N PRO A 160 -9.22 16.38 8.08
CA PRO A 160 -9.00 17.10 9.34
C PRO A 160 -10.09 16.88 10.41
N VAL A 161 -11.23 16.27 10.06
CA VAL A 161 -12.27 15.93 11.03
C VAL A 161 -11.82 14.82 12.00
N TYR A 162 -10.88 13.97 11.60
CA TYR A 162 -10.29 12.95 12.47
C TYR A 162 -9.32 13.62 13.45
N GLY A 163 -9.56 13.49 14.75
CA GLY A 163 -8.78 14.17 15.79
C GLY A 163 -9.46 15.38 16.43
N VAL A 164 -10.55 15.89 15.85
CA VAL A 164 -11.29 17.02 16.42
C VAL A 164 -12.62 16.58 17.05
N ASP A 165 -12.87 17.08 18.26
CA ASP A 165 -14.14 16.90 18.98
C ASP A 165 -15.18 17.93 18.52
N VAL A 166 -15.48 17.92 17.22
CA VAL A 166 -16.48 18.79 16.59
C VAL A 166 -17.44 17.95 15.78
N LYS A 167 -18.73 18.30 15.82
CA LYS A 167 -19.73 17.68 14.96
C LYS A 167 -19.35 17.87 13.49
N VAL A 168 -19.42 16.80 12.70
CA VAL A 168 -19.25 16.85 11.25
C VAL A 168 -20.14 17.95 10.68
N THR A 169 -19.53 18.97 10.06
CA THR A 169 -20.25 20.09 9.46
C THR A 169 -20.84 19.68 8.12
N GLN A 170 -21.81 20.44 7.61
CA GLN A 170 -22.38 20.20 6.28
C GLN A 170 -21.30 20.24 5.18
N ALA A 171 -20.30 21.12 5.31
CA ALA A 171 -19.21 21.24 4.34
C ALA A 171 -18.32 19.98 4.29
N VAL A 172 -18.02 19.39 5.46
CA VAL A 172 -17.29 18.12 5.55
C VAL A 172 -18.11 16.99 4.94
N GLN A 173 -19.42 16.94 5.23
CA GLN A 173 -20.31 15.93 4.67
C GLN A 173 -20.34 16.00 3.13
N THR A 174 -20.50 17.20 2.57
CA THR A 174 -20.45 17.41 1.11
C THR A 174 -19.11 16.97 0.52
N SER A 175 -18.00 17.20 1.22
CA SER A 175 -16.66 16.78 0.76
C SER A 175 -16.53 15.25 0.75
N ILE A 176 -17.03 14.57 1.78
CA ILE A 176 -17.05 13.09 1.83
C ILE A 176 -17.93 12.53 0.71
N GLU A 177 -19.14 13.07 0.50
CA GLU A 177 -20.04 12.67 -0.57
C GLU A 177 -19.38 12.84 -1.95
N LYS A 178 -18.62 13.93 -2.15
CA LYS A 178 -17.86 14.18 -3.37
C LYS A 178 -16.78 13.12 -3.62
N ILE A 179 -15.99 12.77 -2.59
CA ILE A 179 -14.97 11.70 -2.68
C ILE A 179 -15.64 10.38 -3.08
N GLN A 180 -16.69 9.97 -2.37
CA GLN A 180 -17.36 8.68 -2.59
C GLN A 180 -18.08 8.61 -3.94
N LYS A 181 -18.58 9.74 -4.46
CA LYS A 181 -19.24 9.79 -5.75
C LYS A 181 -18.27 9.57 -6.92
N HIS A 182 -17.06 10.12 -6.81
CA HIS A 182 -16.07 10.15 -7.90
C HIS A 182 -14.92 9.16 -7.72
N SER A 183 -14.93 8.40 -6.63
CA SER A 183 -13.88 7.42 -6.29
C SER A 183 -14.50 6.12 -5.81
N GLU A 184 -13.70 5.07 -5.82
CA GLU A 184 -13.84 3.91 -4.97
C GLU A 184 -13.01 4.14 -3.70
N VAL A 185 -13.59 3.83 -2.54
CA VAL A 185 -12.95 4.05 -1.24
C VAL A 185 -12.91 2.73 -0.52
N HIS A 186 -11.71 2.21 -0.29
CA HIS A 186 -11.50 1.01 0.52
C HIS A 186 -11.01 1.42 1.91
N ILE A 187 -11.54 0.80 2.96
CA ILE A 187 -11.15 1.10 4.34
C ILE A 187 -10.83 -0.19 5.07
N TYR A 188 -9.56 -0.36 5.44
CA TYR A 188 -9.08 -1.52 6.19
C TYR A 188 -8.79 -1.12 7.61
N LEU A 189 -9.24 -1.93 8.58
CA LEU A 189 -8.98 -1.67 10.00
C LEU A 189 -7.92 -2.63 10.54
N HIS A 190 -6.95 -2.09 11.27
CA HIS A 190 -5.96 -2.85 12.01
C HIS A 190 -5.95 -2.43 13.47
N TYR A 191 -6.18 -3.38 14.38
CA TYR A 191 -6.25 -3.15 15.82
C TYR A 191 -5.02 -3.71 16.51
N VAL A 192 -4.36 -2.89 17.34
CA VAL A 192 -3.18 -3.30 18.12
C VAL A 192 -3.49 -3.28 19.60
N GLY A 193 -3.20 -4.40 20.27
CA GLY A 193 -3.42 -4.60 21.70
C GLY A 193 -4.86 -4.92 22.08
N VAL A 194 -5.84 -4.85 21.17
CA VAL A 194 -7.27 -5.04 21.48
C VAL A 194 -7.62 -6.54 21.60
N PRO A 195 -8.29 -6.99 22.68
CA PRO A 195 -8.74 -8.37 22.82
C PRO A 195 -9.77 -8.75 21.75
N PRO A 196 -9.74 -9.99 21.22
CA PRO A 196 -10.71 -10.46 20.22
C PRO A 196 -12.18 -10.42 20.68
N THR A 197 -12.43 -10.45 21.99
CA THR A 197 -13.79 -10.34 22.55
C THR A 197 -14.31 -8.90 22.56
N SER A 198 -13.41 -7.91 22.51
CA SER A 198 -13.74 -6.49 22.48
C SER A 198 -14.00 -5.99 21.05
N THR A 199 -13.51 -6.72 20.04
CA THR A 199 -13.88 -6.55 18.64
C THR A 199 -15.20 -7.27 18.29
N GLY A 200 -15.65 -8.23 19.13
CA GLY A 200 -16.70 -9.20 18.78
C GLY A 200 -18.10 -9.05 19.40
N SER A 201 -18.52 -7.92 20.00
CA SER A 201 -19.91 -7.81 20.53
C SER A 201 -20.52 -6.40 20.63
N THR A 202 -19.97 -5.38 19.97
CA THR A 202 -20.69 -4.08 19.79
C THR A 202 -20.38 -3.33 18.50
N VAL A 203 -19.50 -3.87 17.66
CA VAL A 203 -19.37 -3.54 16.24
C VAL A 203 -19.28 -4.91 15.57
N GLY A 204 -20.17 -5.21 14.63
CA GLY A 204 -20.27 -6.54 14.05
C GLY A 204 -18.91 -7.00 13.50
N SER A 205 -18.67 -8.29 13.51
CA SER A 205 -17.56 -8.90 12.76
C SER A 205 -18.12 -10.14 12.09
N THR A 206 -18.96 -9.89 11.11
CA THR A 206 -19.14 -10.75 9.95
C THR A 206 -18.43 -10.09 8.78
N GLN A 207 -17.93 -10.85 7.80
CA GLN A 207 -17.50 -10.26 6.51
C GLN A 207 -18.61 -9.30 6.02
N GLY A 208 -18.36 -7.99 6.07
CA GLY A 208 -19.37 -6.95 5.88
C GLY A 208 -19.46 -5.82 6.94
N ASP A 209 -18.58 -5.78 7.95
CA ASP A 209 -18.60 -4.73 9.00
C ASP A 209 -17.42 -3.73 8.95
N GLU A 210 -16.58 -3.79 7.93
CA GLU A 210 -15.65 -2.68 7.66
C GLU A 210 -16.46 -1.42 7.37
N PRO A 211 -15.99 -0.23 7.80
CA PRO A 211 -16.72 0.99 7.52
C PRO A 211 -16.80 1.22 6.02
N ASP A 212 -18.01 1.14 5.46
CA ASP A 212 -18.27 1.38 4.04
C ASP A 212 -18.18 2.88 3.67
N SER A 213 -17.89 3.74 4.65
CA SER A 213 -17.80 5.19 4.46
C SER A 213 -16.86 5.88 5.46
N LEU A 214 -16.32 7.02 5.05
CA LEU A 214 -15.52 7.90 5.91
C LEU A 214 -16.30 8.36 7.15
N LEU A 215 -17.63 8.53 7.05
CA LEU A 215 -18.47 8.88 8.21
C LEU A 215 -18.58 7.74 9.21
N GLN A 216 -18.71 6.49 8.73
CA GLN A 216 -18.73 5.32 9.60
C GLN A 216 -17.36 5.07 10.22
N LEU A 217 -16.27 5.32 9.49
CA LEU A 217 -14.92 5.30 10.04
C LEU A 217 -14.77 6.32 11.17
N LYS A 218 -15.23 7.57 10.98
CA LYS A 218 -15.21 8.60 12.04
C LYS A 218 -15.95 8.15 13.30
N ARG A 219 -17.16 7.59 13.15
CA ARG A 219 -17.93 7.05 14.29
C ARG A 219 -17.20 5.91 14.99
N THR A 220 -16.57 5.02 14.22
CA THR A 220 -15.82 3.88 14.75
C THR A 220 -14.59 4.35 15.54
N ALA A 221 -13.83 5.30 14.97
CA ALA A 221 -12.68 5.92 15.61
C ALA A 221 -13.07 6.69 16.90
N ASP A 222 -14.14 7.48 16.85
CA ASP A 222 -14.63 8.22 18.02
C ASP A 222 -15.16 7.27 19.11
N ALA A 223 -15.84 6.18 18.73
CA ALA A 223 -16.31 5.18 19.68
C ALA A 223 -15.17 4.40 20.32
N PHE A 224 -14.08 4.17 19.58
CA PHE A 224 -12.84 3.60 20.12
C PHE A 224 -12.20 4.58 21.13
N LEU A 225 -12.08 5.86 20.76
CA LEU A 225 -11.56 6.90 21.64
C LEU A 225 -12.38 7.08 22.93
N ALA A 226 -13.71 7.05 22.84
CA ALA A 226 -14.61 7.21 23.99
C ALA A 226 -14.42 6.13 25.07
N LYS A 227 -13.77 5.01 24.74
CA LYS A 227 -13.43 3.92 25.65
C LYS A 227 -11.98 3.93 26.12
N ALA A 228 -11.22 5.00 25.84
CA ALA A 228 -9.78 5.10 26.13
C ALA A 228 -9.42 4.78 27.58
N ASP A 229 -10.17 5.30 28.55
CA ASP A 229 -9.91 5.06 29.98
C ASP A 229 -10.08 3.58 30.38
N ALA A 230 -10.91 2.84 29.64
CA ALA A 230 -11.15 1.42 29.85
C ALA A 230 -10.13 0.52 29.13
N HIS A 231 -9.34 1.06 28.20
CA HIS A 231 -8.35 0.32 27.42
C HIS A 231 -7.13 -0.01 28.27
N ARG A 232 -7.22 -1.05 29.09
CA ARG A 232 -6.08 -1.62 29.83
C ARG A 232 -5.49 -2.81 29.09
N TRP A 233 -5.18 -2.63 27.81
CA TRP A 233 -4.58 -3.68 27.00
C TRP A 233 -3.10 -3.41 26.71
N LYS A 234 -2.37 -4.43 26.26
CA LYS A 234 -0.92 -4.31 26.03
C LYS A 234 -0.68 -3.68 24.65
N ARG A 235 -0.41 -2.36 24.62
CA ARG A 235 -0.19 -1.59 23.38
C ARG A 235 1.24 -1.66 22.87
N PHE A 236 2.22 -1.50 23.77
CA PHE A 236 3.65 -1.71 23.47
C PHE A 236 4.34 -2.47 24.60
N ALA A 237 5.28 -3.32 24.22
CA ALA A 237 6.28 -3.83 25.14
C ALA A 237 7.35 -2.76 25.39
N LEU A 238 7.64 -2.47 26.65
CA LEU A 238 8.86 -1.75 27.02
C LEU A 238 9.99 -2.77 27.08
N LEU A 239 11.03 -2.53 26.29
CA LEU A 239 12.15 -3.46 26.17
C LEU A 239 13.33 -2.96 27.00
N GLU A 240 13.95 -3.86 27.75
CA GLU A 240 15.11 -3.58 28.60
C GLU A 240 16.29 -4.47 28.23
N LYS A 241 17.50 -3.98 28.49
CA LYS A 241 18.75 -4.70 28.21
C LYS A 241 19.12 -5.62 29.36
N TYR A 242 19.56 -6.84 29.05
CA TYR A 242 20.05 -7.79 30.05
C TYR A 242 21.18 -7.25 30.93
N VAL A 243 22.03 -6.38 30.39
CA VAL A 243 23.13 -5.74 31.15
C VAL A 243 22.65 -4.82 32.28
N ASN A 244 21.38 -4.42 32.27
CA ASN A 244 20.77 -3.59 33.31
C ASN A 244 20.21 -4.43 34.48
N ILE A 245 20.26 -5.77 34.39
CA ILE A 245 19.85 -6.66 35.47
C ILE A 245 20.98 -6.73 36.52
N PRO A 246 20.72 -6.43 37.81
CA PRO A 246 21.77 -6.41 38.84
C PRO A 246 22.51 -7.73 39.06
N ASP A 247 21.85 -8.88 38.86
CA ASP A 247 22.43 -10.22 39.01
C ASP A 247 22.90 -10.83 37.68
N TRP A 248 23.03 -10.01 36.64
CA TRP A 248 23.56 -10.43 35.34
C TRP A 248 25.04 -10.83 35.45
N LYS A 249 25.34 -12.07 35.05
CA LYS A 249 26.70 -12.66 35.11
C LYS A 249 27.30 -12.85 33.72
N GLN A 250 26.84 -12.08 32.72
CA GLN A 250 27.30 -12.19 31.33
C GLN A 250 27.12 -13.62 30.77
N GLN A 251 26.00 -14.27 31.10
CA GLN A 251 25.72 -15.66 30.70
C GLN A 251 25.69 -15.86 29.17
N PHE A 252 25.35 -14.82 28.41
CA PHE A 252 25.54 -14.74 26.97
C PHE A 252 25.75 -13.26 26.55
N ALA A 253 26.11 -13.00 25.30
CA ALA A 253 26.16 -11.64 24.76
C ALA A 253 24.93 -11.40 23.89
N PRO A 254 23.96 -10.54 24.30
CA PRO A 254 22.81 -10.21 23.46
C PRO A 254 23.23 -9.68 22.08
N LEU A 255 22.53 -10.11 21.03
CA LEU A 255 22.80 -9.64 19.67
C LEU A 255 22.47 -8.14 19.54
N ASN A 256 23.18 -7.43 18.66
CA ASN A 256 22.82 -6.06 18.32
C ASN A 256 22.24 -6.03 16.91
N TYR A 257 21.01 -5.54 16.78
CA TYR A 257 20.32 -5.43 15.49
C TYR A 257 20.25 -4.01 14.94
N ASP A 258 20.79 -3.00 15.62
CA ASP A 258 20.64 -1.59 15.21
C ASP A 258 20.98 -1.40 13.71
N ASP A 259 22.16 -1.83 13.26
CA ASP A 259 22.57 -1.75 11.84
C ASP A 259 21.73 -2.66 10.94
N ALA A 260 21.34 -3.83 11.44
CA ALA A 260 20.59 -4.81 10.68
C ALA A 260 19.14 -4.36 10.41
N GLU A 261 18.52 -3.64 11.34
CA GLU A 261 17.20 -3.06 11.20
C GLU A 261 17.17 -2.00 10.09
N ASP A 262 18.17 -1.10 10.08
CA ASP A 262 18.28 -0.07 9.05
C ASP A 262 18.54 -0.67 7.66
N GLU A 263 19.48 -1.61 7.54
CA GLU A 263 19.81 -2.25 6.26
C GLU A 263 18.67 -3.09 5.68
N SER A 264 17.80 -3.62 6.54
CA SER A 264 16.69 -4.48 6.15
C SER A 264 15.55 -3.73 5.45
N TRP A 265 15.47 -2.40 5.55
CA TRP A 265 14.40 -1.65 4.89
C TRP A 265 14.48 -1.69 3.36
N THR A 266 15.69 -1.67 2.79
CA THR A 266 15.85 -1.88 1.33
C THR A 266 15.35 -3.27 0.94
N VAL A 267 15.70 -4.29 1.73
CA VAL A 267 15.29 -5.68 1.48
C VAL A 267 13.77 -5.85 1.60
N PHE A 268 13.15 -5.20 2.59
CA PHE A 268 11.70 -5.18 2.77
C PHE A 268 11.00 -4.55 1.55
N ASN A 269 11.54 -3.45 1.03
CA ASN A 269 10.98 -2.80 -0.15
C ASN A 269 11.07 -3.69 -1.39
N ASP A 270 12.22 -4.27 -1.68
CA ASP A 270 12.36 -5.19 -2.81
C ASP A 270 11.43 -6.39 -2.65
N PHE A 271 11.38 -6.96 -1.44
CA PHE A 271 10.51 -8.09 -1.12
C PHE A 271 9.03 -7.78 -1.40
N THR A 272 8.51 -6.64 -0.93
CA THR A 272 7.11 -6.26 -1.12
C THR A 272 6.78 -5.95 -2.59
N GLU A 273 7.71 -5.37 -3.35
CA GLU A 273 7.56 -5.21 -4.82
C GLU A 273 7.49 -6.55 -5.52
N TYR A 274 8.37 -7.51 -5.17
CA TYR A 274 8.32 -8.85 -5.74
C TYR A 274 7.02 -9.59 -5.39
N VAL A 275 6.45 -9.37 -4.20
CA VAL A 275 5.11 -9.89 -3.84
C VAL A 275 4.05 -9.29 -4.76
N GLY A 276 4.08 -7.98 -5.00
CA GLY A 276 3.18 -7.29 -5.95
C GLY A 276 3.31 -7.83 -7.38
N ILE A 277 4.53 -7.92 -7.90
CA ILE A 277 4.80 -8.46 -9.25
C ILE A 277 4.26 -9.89 -9.38
N ARG A 278 4.41 -10.74 -8.34
CA ARG A 278 3.85 -12.09 -8.34
C ARG A 278 2.33 -12.10 -8.39
N LYS A 279 1.67 -11.16 -7.71
CA LYS A 279 0.21 -11.00 -7.76
C LYS A 279 -0.22 -10.62 -9.19
N THR A 280 0.46 -9.66 -9.82
CA THR A 280 0.25 -9.33 -11.24
C THR A 280 0.41 -10.55 -12.16
N ILE A 281 1.47 -11.35 -11.98
CA ILE A 281 1.70 -12.56 -12.79
C ILE A 281 0.51 -13.53 -12.71
N ARG A 282 -0.11 -13.62 -11.53
CA ARG A 282 -1.23 -14.54 -11.26
C ARG A 282 -2.58 -13.99 -11.72
N GLN A 283 -2.74 -12.68 -11.77
CA GLN A 283 -3.95 -12.01 -12.24
C GLN A 283 -4.09 -12.06 -13.76
N ILE A 284 -2.97 -11.90 -14.49
CA ILE A 284 -2.96 -11.97 -15.95
C ILE A 284 -3.34 -13.39 -16.38
N LYS A 285 -4.33 -13.50 -17.28
CA LYS A 285 -4.77 -14.79 -17.82
C LYS A 285 -3.63 -15.48 -18.57
N GLU A 286 -3.59 -16.80 -18.46
CA GLU A 286 -2.48 -17.59 -19.02
C GLU A 286 -2.35 -17.50 -20.54
N ASP A 287 -3.45 -17.29 -21.26
CA ASP A 287 -3.49 -17.12 -22.71
C ASP A 287 -2.99 -15.75 -23.18
N HIS A 288 -2.89 -14.77 -22.29
CA HIS A 288 -2.29 -13.46 -22.58
C HIS A 288 -0.75 -13.45 -22.50
N TYR A 289 -0.12 -14.54 -22.07
CA TYR A 289 1.35 -14.65 -22.09
C TYR A 289 1.88 -15.16 -23.43
N ILE A 290 3.04 -14.64 -23.84
CA ILE A 290 3.81 -15.20 -24.96
C ILE A 290 4.37 -16.55 -24.50
N GLY A 291 3.92 -17.65 -25.12
CA GLY A 291 4.20 -19.00 -24.63
C GLY A 291 3.19 -19.55 -23.62
N GLY A 292 2.10 -18.81 -23.38
CA GLY A 292 0.95 -19.24 -22.60
C GLY A 292 1.27 -19.55 -21.14
N ARG A 293 0.55 -20.53 -20.58
CA ARG A 293 0.70 -21.00 -19.20
C ARG A 293 2.13 -21.33 -18.78
N VAL A 294 2.93 -21.90 -19.68
CA VAL A 294 4.32 -22.30 -19.37
C VAL A 294 5.17 -21.08 -19.00
N LYS A 295 5.04 -19.96 -19.73
CA LYS A 295 5.78 -18.74 -19.42
C LYS A 295 5.29 -18.10 -18.12
N ARG A 296 3.97 -18.05 -17.89
CA ARG A 296 3.38 -17.59 -16.61
C ARG A 296 3.93 -18.37 -15.42
N ASP A 297 3.86 -19.70 -15.49
CA ASP A 297 4.28 -20.59 -14.38
C ASP A 297 5.79 -20.50 -14.11
N SER A 298 6.60 -20.29 -15.15
CA SER A 298 8.03 -20.01 -15.02
C SER A 298 8.31 -18.69 -14.29
N LEU A 299 7.57 -17.61 -14.62
CA LEU A 299 7.70 -16.32 -13.96
C LEU A 299 7.22 -16.38 -12.50
N ASP A 300 6.08 -17.02 -12.23
CA ASP A 300 5.58 -17.21 -10.86
C ASP A 300 6.56 -18.03 -10.00
N SER A 301 7.15 -19.08 -10.57
CA SER A 301 8.16 -19.90 -9.88
C SER A 301 9.42 -19.08 -9.56
N ASN A 302 9.88 -18.24 -10.49
CA ASN A 302 11.03 -17.36 -10.26
C ASN A 302 10.72 -16.35 -9.13
N ALA A 303 9.58 -15.64 -9.22
CA ALA A 303 9.14 -14.72 -8.18
C ALA A 303 9.01 -15.41 -6.81
N THR A 304 8.44 -16.62 -6.78
CA THR A 304 8.33 -17.44 -5.56
C THR A 304 9.69 -17.77 -4.96
N SER A 305 10.67 -18.13 -5.79
CA SER A 305 12.04 -18.42 -5.37
C SER A 305 12.72 -17.19 -4.77
N ILE A 306 12.59 -16.02 -5.41
CA ILE A 306 13.16 -14.75 -4.94
C ILE A 306 12.54 -14.34 -3.59
N ILE A 307 11.21 -14.35 -3.48
CA ILE A 307 10.47 -14.08 -2.23
C ILE A 307 10.92 -15.04 -1.11
N GLY A 308 11.04 -16.34 -1.41
CA GLY A 308 11.56 -17.33 -0.47
C GLY A 308 13.02 -17.06 -0.06
N GLY A 309 13.82 -16.53 -0.98
CA GLY A 309 15.19 -16.07 -0.74
C GLY A 309 15.29 -14.93 0.25
N TYR A 310 14.46 -13.89 0.10
CA TYR A 310 14.38 -12.79 1.06
C TYR A 310 13.98 -13.25 2.46
N ARG A 311 12.99 -14.13 2.57
CA ARG A 311 12.59 -14.72 3.87
C ARG A 311 13.73 -15.50 4.52
N LYS A 312 14.48 -16.30 3.74
CA LYS A 312 15.66 -17.02 4.24
C LYS A 312 16.76 -16.06 4.71
N TRP A 313 16.95 -14.96 3.98
CA TRP A 313 17.91 -13.93 4.37
C TRP A 313 17.53 -13.29 5.71
N VAL A 314 16.27 -12.87 5.89
CA VAL A 314 15.77 -12.32 7.17
C VAL A 314 15.93 -13.34 8.30
N ALA A 315 15.61 -14.61 8.07
CA ALA A 315 15.85 -15.66 9.06
C ALA A 315 17.34 -15.84 9.42
N THR A 316 18.25 -15.59 8.48
CA THR A 316 19.70 -15.62 8.71
C THR A 316 20.15 -14.41 9.52
N VAL A 317 19.68 -13.20 9.17
CA VAL A 317 19.99 -11.96 9.90
C VAL A 317 19.48 -12.04 11.34
N LYS A 318 18.29 -12.63 11.56
CA LYS A 318 17.76 -12.92 12.90
C LYS A 318 18.72 -13.76 13.76
N GLN A 319 19.53 -14.64 13.17
CA GLN A 319 20.50 -15.44 13.92
C GLN A 319 21.88 -14.77 13.97
N THR A 320 22.20 -13.94 12.97
CA THR A 320 23.50 -13.32 12.79
C THR A 320 23.31 -11.92 12.19
N PRO A 321 23.20 -10.85 13.01
CA PRO A 321 22.92 -9.49 12.54
C PRO A 321 23.91 -9.00 11.48
N GLU A 322 25.17 -9.38 11.61
CA GLU A 322 26.26 -9.05 10.68
C GLU A 322 26.00 -9.54 9.24
N ALA A 323 25.16 -10.56 9.06
CA ALA A 323 24.76 -11.02 7.73
C ALA A 323 23.97 -9.95 6.95
N ALA A 324 23.40 -8.94 7.64
CA ALA A 324 22.69 -7.85 6.99
C ALA A 324 23.59 -7.03 6.05
N LYS A 325 24.91 -7.02 6.29
CA LYS A 325 25.91 -6.33 5.44
C LYS A 325 25.98 -6.90 4.02
N LYS A 326 25.51 -8.14 3.82
CA LYS A 326 25.43 -8.77 2.50
C LYS A 326 23.96 -9.01 2.13
N LYS A 327 23.39 -8.07 1.38
CA LYS A 327 22.03 -8.18 0.85
C LYS A 327 21.91 -9.33 -0.18
N PRO A 328 20.72 -9.92 -0.35
CA PRO A 328 20.50 -10.91 -1.41
C PRO A 328 20.78 -10.32 -2.80
N GLU A 329 21.51 -11.07 -3.63
CA GLU A 329 21.90 -10.65 -4.98
C GLU A 329 20.81 -11.05 -5.98
N TYR A 330 19.66 -10.38 -5.90
CA TYR A 330 18.59 -10.49 -6.90
C TYR A 330 18.57 -9.28 -7.81
N ASP A 331 17.99 -9.44 -9.00
CA ASP A 331 17.73 -8.31 -9.88
C ASP A 331 16.81 -7.29 -9.19
N PRO A 332 16.94 -5.98 -9.49
CA PRO A 332 16.00 -4.98 -8.99
C PRO A 332 14.57 -5.33 -9.42
N PRO A 333 13.55 -5.15 -8.55
CA PRO A 333 12.17 -5.52 -8.87
C PRO A 333 11.66 -4.86 -10.16
N GLN A 334 12.09 -3.63 -10.47
CA GLN A 334 11.69 -2.92 -11.68
C GLN A 334 12.17 -3.63 -12.96
N LYS A 335 13.36 -4.25 -12.92
CA LYS A 335 13.89 -5.05 -14.04
C LYS A 335 13.06 -6.32 -14.23
N PHE A 336 12.69 -6.99 -13.14
CA PHE A 336 11.86 -8.19 -13.22
C PHE A 336 10.41 -7.87 -13.64
N CYS A 337 9.84 -6.76 -13.17
CA CYS A 337 8.56 -6.24 -13.63
C CYS A 337 8.59 -5.98 -15.14
N ALA A 338 9.65 -5.36 -15.65
CA ALA A 338 9.82 -5.17 -17.09
C ALA A 338 9.88 -6.50 -17.86
N GLU A 339 10.58 -7.52 -17.34
CA GLU A 339 10.58 -8.86 -17.93
C GLU A 339 9.17 -9.46 -17.99
N VAL A 340 8.41 -9.35 -16.89
CA VAL A 340 7.03 -9.85 -16.82
C VAL A 340 6.16 -9.16 -17.86
N LEU A 341 6.21 -7.83 -17.94
CA LEU A 341 5.42 -7.09 -18.91
C LEU A 341 5.82 -7.45 -20.34
N LEU A 342 7.11 -7.54 -20.66
CA LEU A 342 7.57 -7.93 -22.01
C LEU A 342 7.19 -9.38 -22.39
N ALA A 343 6.96 -10.25 -21.40
CA ALA A 343 6.47 -11.61 -21.63
C ALA A 343 4.97 -11.69 -21.94
N VAL A 344 4.25 -10.58 -21.82
CA VAL A 344 2.82 -10.46 -22.06
C VAL A 344 2.57 -10.02 -23.51
N GLN A 345 1.59 -10.63 -24.16
CA GLN A 345 1.23 -10.36 -25.55
C GLN A 345 0.79 -8.90 -25.71
N SER A 346 1.48 -8.17 -26.59
CA SER A 346 1.05 -6.85 -27.04
C SER A 346 0.19 -6.96 -28.30
N THR A 347 -0.68 -5.98 -28.47
CA THR A 347 -1.46 -5.75 -29.69
C THR A 347 -0.89 -4.51 -30.37
N ARG A 348 -0.67 -4.61 -31.69
CA ARG A 348 -0.29 -3.48 -32.52
C ARG A 348 -1.52 -2.62 -32.81
N TYR A 349 -1.35 -1.32 -32.60
CA TYR A 349 -2.35 -0.31 -32.90
C TYR A 349 -1.79 0.74 -33.86
N ILE A 350 -2.71 1.41 -34.56
CA ILE A 350 -2.43 2.40 -35.59
C ILE A 350 -3.10 3.70 -35.17
N ALA A 351 -2.27 4.69 -34.86
CA ALA A 351 -2.73 6.07 -34.72
C ALA A 351 -3.05 6.62 -36.11
N GLN A 352 -4.23 7.19 -36.27
CA GLN A 352 -4.75 7.64 -37.56
C GLN A 352 -5.61 8.89 -37.42
N ARG A 353 -5.53 9.75 -38.42
CA ARG A 353 -6.32 10.97 -38.57
C ARG A 353 -7.51 10.71 -39.48
N LEU A 354 -8.70 10.97 -38.97
CA LEU A 354 -9.96 10.89 -39.70
C LEU A 354 -10.39 12.29 -40.13
N ARG A 355 -10.70 12.49 -41.42
CA ARG A 355 -11.30 13.73 -41.93
C ARG A 355 -12.82 13.61 -41.93
N LEU A 356 -13.48 14.43 -41.11
CA LEU A 356 -14.91 14.44 -40.88
C LEU A 356 -15.68 15.08 -42.05
N PRO A 357 -17.00 14.84 -42.19
CA PRO A 357 -17.81 15.40 -43.28
C PRO A 357 -17.78 16.93 -43.37
N ASP A 358 -17.65 17.62 -42.22
CA ASP A 358 -17.57 19.08 -42.11
C ASP A 358 -16.14 19.61 -42.23
N ASN A 359 -15.23 18.81 -42.78
CA ASN A 359 -13.84 19.15 -43.05
C ASN A 359 -12.93 19.30 -41.82
N ARG A 360 -13.46 19.09 -40.60
CA ARG A 360 -12.64 18.91 -39.39
C ARG A 360 -11.83 17.61 -39.45
N SER A 361 -10.82 17.49 -38.59
CA SER A 361 -10.10 16.24 -38.39
C SER A 361 -10.02 15.86 -36.92
N THR A 362 -10.01 14.57 -36.64
CA THR A 362 -9.76 14.01 -35.31
C THR A 362 -8.84 12.81 -35.43
N ASP A 363 -8.02 12.61 -34.41
CA ASP A 363 -7.11 11.47 -34.32
C ASP A 363 -7.71 10.38 -33.42
N ILE A 364 -7.51 9.11 -33.79
CA ILE A 364 -7.88 7.93 -33.01
C ILE A 364 -6.77 6.87 -33.08
N ILE A 365 -6.79 5.89 -32.18
CA ILE A 365 -5.93 4.72 -32.21
C ILE A 365 -6.79 3.47 -32.34
N ASP A 366 -6.54 2.61 -33.32
CA ASP A 366 -7.27 1.34 -33.49
C ASP A 366 -6.35 0.25 -34.05
N THR A 367 -6.71 -1.01 -33.88
CA THR A 367 -6.06 -2.20 -34.44
C THR A 367 -6.09 -2.25 -35.97
N ARG A 368 -6.94 -1.45 -36.62
CA ARG A 368 -7.11 -1.40 -38.08
C ARG A 368 -7.09 0.03 -38.59
N LEU A 369 -6.53 0.22 -39.77
CA LEU A 369 -6.67 1.48 -40.50
C LEU A 369 -8.06 1.53 -41.13
N TYR A 370 -8.81 2.60 -40.88
CA TYR A 370 -10.13 2.79 -41.48
C TYR A 370 -10.02 2.96 -43.00
N GLU A 371 -10.96 2.38 -43.74
CA GLU A 371 -10.96 2.43 -45.20
C GLU A 371 -11.50 3.75 -45.75
N GLY A 372 -10.83 4.30 -46.77
CA GLY A 372 -11.30 5.46 -47.52
C GLY A 372 -10.24 6.57 -47.70
N SER A 373 -10.46 7.45 -48.69
CA SER A 373 -9.54 8.56 -49.03
C SER A 373 -9.45 9.68 -47.98
N LYS A 374 -10.19 9.56 -46.88
CA LYS A 374 -10.30 10.55 -45.79
C LYS A 374 -9.56 10.12 -44.51
N VAL A 375 -8.73 9.08 -44.59
CA VAL A 375 -7.98 8.54 -43.45
C VAL A 375 -6.48 8.66 -43.74
N LYS A 376 -5.72 9.20 -42.77
CA LYS A 376 -4.26 9.30 -42.84
C LYS A 376 -3.65 8.56 -41.65
N LYS A 377 -2.80 7.57 -41.91
CA LYS A 377 -1.97 6.94 -40.87
C LYS A 377 -0.97 7.96 -40.31
N LEU A 378 -0.84 8.02 -38.98
CA LEU A 378 0.08 8.91 -38.27
C LEU A 378 1.33 8.13 -37.84
N PHE A 379 1.16 7.18 -36.92
CA PHE A 379 2.23 6.34 -36.38
C PHE A 379 1.62 5.02 -35.87
N GLU A 380 2.47 4.10 -35.42
CA GLU A 380 2.04 2.84 -34.85
C GLU A 380 2.63 2.67 -33.46
N VAL A 381 1.90 1.97 -32.61
CA VAL A 381 2.22 1.76 -31.21
C VAL A 381 1.85 0.35 -30.82
N GLU A 382 2.45 -0.14 -29.75
CA GLU A 382 2.01 -1.38 -29.09
C GLU A 382 1.41 -1.06 -27.71
N GLY A 383 0.32 -1.73 -27.40
CA GLY A 383 -0.36 -1.68 -26.11
C GLY A 383 -0.96 -3.04 -25.78
N TYR A 384 -1.71 -3.14 -24.70
CA TYR A 384 -2.50 -4.33 -24.43
C TYR A 384 -3.95 -4.14 -24.89
N ASN A 385 -4.63 -5.25 -25.16
CA ASN A 385 -6.05 -5.30 -25.49
C ASN A 385 -6.90 -5.90 -24.34
N PHE A 386 -6.35 -5.91 -23.13
CA PHE A 386 -7.00 -6.37 -21.90
C PHE A 386 -6.44 -5.61 -20.70
N GLY A 387 -7.20 -5.59 -19.59
CA GLY A 387 -6.93 -4.76 -18.42
C GLY A 387 -6.42 -5.47 -17.18
N GLU A 388 -6.18 -6.78 -17.20
CA GLU A 388 -5.73 -7.54 -16.02
C GLU A 388 -4.24 -7.33 -15.67
N VAL A 389 -3.67 -6.15 -15.98
CA VAL A 389 -2.25 -5.83 -15.77
C VAL A 389 -2.11 -4.63 -14.82
N THR A 390 -1.52 -4.86 -13.66
CA THR A 390 -1.19 -3.82 -12.67
C THR A 390 -0.36 -2.69 -13.30
N GLY A 391 -0.70 -1.43 -12.95
CA GLY A 391 0.00 -0.24 -13.46
C GLY A 391 -0.35 0.14 -14.90
N ILE A 392 -1.26 -0.60 -15.54
CA ILE A 392 -1.79 -0.30 -16.87
C ILE A 392 -3.22 0.19 -16.73
N THR A 393 -3.55 1.24 -17.47
CA THR A 393 -4.85 1.90 -17.44
C THR A 393 -5.51 1.86 -18.81
N ASN A 394 -6.83 1.94 -18.79
CA ASN A 394 -7.63 1.92 -20.00
C ASN A 394 -7.62 3.30 -20.68
N LEU A 395 -7.49 3.32 -22.01
CA LEU A 395 -7.57 4.48 -22.87
C LEU A 395 -8.73 4.28 -23.86
N ILE A 396 -9.74 5.12 -23.77
CA ILE A 396 -10.97 4.99 -24.56
C ILE A 396 -11.10 6.20 -25.49
N PHE A 397 -11.14 5.93 -26.79
CA PHE A 397 -11.59 6.90 -27.79
C PHE A 397 -13.09 6.75 -27.94
N GLN A 398 -13.81 7.87 -27.84
CA GLN A 398 -15.27 7.85 -27.82
C GLN A 398 -15.86 8.99 -28.66
N LYS A 399 -17.05 8.76 -29.20
CA LYS A 399 -17.78 9.72 -30.04
C LYS A 399 -19.19 9.94 -29.54
N LYS A 400 -19.72 11.15 -29.74
CA LYS A 400 -21.12 11.47 -29.49
C LYS A 400 -21.67 12.27 -30.66
N ARG A 401 -22.88 11.93 -31.08
CA ARG A 401 -23.63 12.73 -32.04
C ARG A 401 -24.25 13.93 -31.33
N ASP A 402 -23.98 15.14 -31.83
CA ASP A 402 -24.52 16.39 -31.33
C ASP A 402 -25.12 17.19 -32.49
N GLY A 403 -26.43 17.00 -32.69
CA GLY A 403 -27.11 17.46 -33.91
C GLY A 403 -26.52 16.80 -35.17
N ASP A 404 -26.05 17.63 -36.10
CA ASP A 404 -25.43 17.20 -37.35
C ASP A 404 -23.92 16.99 -37.26
N LYS A 405 -23.33 17.15 -36.07
CA LYS A 405 -21.88 17.07 -35.86
C LYS A 405 -21.52 15.93 -34.91
N ASP A 406 -20.46 15.20 -35.25
CA ASP A 406 -19.81 14.29 -34.32
C ASP A 406 -18.80 15.06 -33.45
N LYS A 407 -18.84 14.77 -32.15
CA LYS A 407 -17.84 15.18 -31.15
C LYS A 407 -17.03 13.97 -30.73
N TYR A 408 -15.71 14.11 -30.77
CA TYR A 408 -14.75 13.09 -30.38
C TYR A 408 -14.05 13.53 -29.09
N SER A 409 -13.75 12.55 -28.25
CA SER A 409 -12.92 12.75 -27.07
C SER A 409 -12.13 11.48 -26.79
N CYS A 410 -11.02 11.63 -26.09
CA CYS A 410 -10.24 10.53 -25.55
C CYS A 410 -10.19 10.69 -24.04
N ILE A 411 -10.33 9.58 -23.34
CA ILE A 411 -10.37 9.53 -21.88
C ILE A 411 -9.47 8.41 -21.40
N ILE A 412 -8.85 8.60 -20.25
CA ILE A 412 -7.91 7.64 -19.65
C ILE A 412 -8.32 7.32 -18.22
N GLY A 413 -8.22 6.05 -17.85
CA GLY A 413 -8.47 5.58 -16.48
C GLY A 413 -9.87 5.82 -15.95
N ARG A 414 -10.87 5.86 -16.84
CA ARG A 414 -12.28 6.02 -16.46
C ARG A 414 -13.23 5.32 -17.42
N ASP A 415 -14.44 5.05 -16.92
CA ASP A 415 -15.50 4.49 -17.74
C ASP A 415 -15.92 5.44 -18.88
N LYS A 416 -16.43 4.83 -19.94
CA LYS A 416 -17.03 5.55 -21.08
C LYS A 416 -18.02 6.61 -20.59
N THR A 417 -17.90 7.82 -21.12
CA THR A 417 -18.78 8.92 -20.75
C THR A 417 -20.24 8.61 -21.16
N PRO A 418 -21.23 8.80 -20.26
CA PRO A 418 -22.64 8.55 -20.59
C PRO A 418 -23.10 9.31 -21.85
N GLY A 419 -23.73 8.59 -22.77
CA GLY A 419 -24.20 9.14 -24.05
C GLY A 419 -23.12 9.25 -25.13
N TYR A 420 -21.90 8.76 -24.90
CA TYR A 420 -20.90 8.51 -25.93
C TYR A 420 -20.88 7.03 -26.34
N ASP A 421 -20.49 6.76 -27.58
CA ASP A 421 -20.17 5.45 -28.11
C ASP A 421 -18.66 5.24 -28.11
N THR A 422 -18.20 4.05 -27.72
CA THR A 422 -16.78 3.68 -27.85
C THR A 422 -16.43 3.54 -29.32
N VAL A 423 -15.40 4.24 -29.75
CA VAL A 423 -14.79 4.11 -31.08
C VAL A 423 -13.72 3.03 -31.03
N SER A 424 -12.82 3.13 -30.06
CA SER A 424 -11.73 2.17 -29.85
C SER A 424 -11.23 2.23 -28.42
N GLU A 425 -10.54 1.17 -28.00
CA GLU A 425 -10.10 0.94 -26.63
C GLU A 425 -8.76 0.20 -26.62
N LEU A 426 -7.86 0.60 -25.74
CA LEU A 426 -6.57 -0.05 -25.51
C LEU A 426 -6.07 0.22 -24.10
N TRP A 427 -5.14 -0.61 -23.64
CA TRP A 427 -4.55 -0.52 -22.31
C TRP A 427 -3.09 -0.09 -22.40
N VAL A 428 -2.78 1.02 -21.71
CA VAL A 428 -1.52 1.79 -21.78
C VAL A 428 -1.04 2.19 -20.40
N ALA A 429 0.23 2.58 -20.26
CA ALA A 429 0.71 3.08 -18.97
C ALA A 429 0.43 4.59 -18.83
N SER A 430 -0.02 5.04 -17.67
CA SER A 430 -0.20 6.48 -17.37
C SER A 430 1.12 7.17 -17.00
N SER A 431 2.14 6.39 -16.65
CA SER A 431 3.49 6.82 -16.32
C SER A 431 4.52 5.97 -17.06
N PRO A 432 5.73 6.49 -17.31
CA PRO A 432 6.73 5.76 -18.09
C PRO A 432 7.20 4.51 -17.35
N ILE A 433 7.17 3.37 -18.02
CA ILE A 433 7.79 2.12 -17.55
C ILE A 433 9.03 1.90 -18.41
N LYS A 434 10.19 2.25 -17.85
CA LYS A 434 11.46 2.26 -18.58
C LYS A 434 11.73 0.93 -19.29
N GLY A 435 11.97 0.98 -20.60
CA GLY A 435 12.27 -0.19 -21.42
C GLY A 435 11.06 -1.07 -21.78
N VAL A 436 9.84 -0.64 -21.41
CA VAL A 436 8.59 -1.31 -21.80
C VAL A 436 7.61 -0.28 -22.39
N PHE A 437 7.08 0.62 -21.56
CA PHE A 437 6.16 1.68 -21.96
C PHE A 437 6.86 3.02 -21.80
N ASP A 438 7.77 3.34 -22.71
CA ASP A 438 8.62 4.54 -22.65
C ASP A 438 8.34 5.55 -23.77
N GLN A 439 7.52 5.18 -24.75
CA GLN A 439 7.12 6.08 -25.81
C GLN A 439 5.90 6.90 -25.40
N ARG A 440 6.08 8.21 -25.26
CA ARG A 440 5.03 9.14 -24.83
C ARG A 440 4.15 9.57 -26.00
N VAL A 441 2.84 9.57 -25.77
CA VAL A 441 1.83 10.12 -26.67
C VAL A 441 1.00 11.16 -25.91
N ASP A 442 0.89 12.35 -26.48
CA ASP A 442 0.09 13.44 -25.95
C ASP A 442 -1.26 13.50 -26.65
N VAL A 443 -2.31 13.73 -25.86
CA VAL A 443 -3.66 14.02 -26.36
C VAL A 443 -3.89 15.52 -26.27
N VAL A 444 -4.10 16.16 -27.41
CA VAL A 444 -4.27 17.62 -27.52
C VAL A 444 -5.71 17.92 -27.95
N PRO A 445 -6.42 18.87 -27.31
CA PRO A 445 -7.74 19.27 -27.75
C PRO A 445 -7.63 20.20 -28.96
N VAL A 446 -8.43 19.98 -29.99
CA VAL A 446 -8.59 20.98 -31.06
C VAL A 446 -9.65 21.97 -30.60
N PHE A 447 -9.21 23.11 -30.09
CA PHE A 447 -10.04 24.15 -29.44
C PHE A 447 -11.36 24.40 -30.18
N GLU A 448 -12.46 24.38 -29.42
CA GLU A 448 -13.84 24.66 -29.86
C GLU A 448 -14.39 23.76 -30.98
N THR A 449 -13.65 22.75 -31.43
CA THR A 449 -14.10 21.86 -32.50
C THR A 449 -14.64 20.53 -31.99
N GLY A 450 -14.42 20.15 -30.72
CA GLY A 450 -14.80 18.81 -30.23
C GLY A 450 -14.09 17.69 -30.98
N CYS A 451 -12.82 17.90 -31.31
CA CYS A 451 -11.91 16.93 -31.91
C CYS A 451 -10.61 16.91 -31.10
N ILE A 452 -9.82 15.87 -31.30
CA ILE A 452 -8.52 15.70 -30.63
C ILE A 452 -7.43 15.43 -31.65
N GLU A 453 -6.20 15.76 -31.30
CA GLU A 453 -4.99 15.39 -32.02
C GLU A 453 -4.07 14.57 -31.14
N LEU A 454 -3.31 13.66 -31.77
CA LEU A 454 -2.33 12.82 -31.10
C LEU A 454 -0.93 13.20 -31.56
N GLU A 455 -0.07 13.47 -30.59
CA GLU A 455 1.32 13.83 -30.84
C GLU A 455 2.26 12.81 -30.22
N LEU A 456 3.14 12.25 -31.05
CA LEU A 456 4.23 11.39 -30.59
C LEU A 456 5.40 12.28 -30.18
N GLN A 457 5.74 12.31 -28.89
CA GLN A 457 6.74 13.23 -28.36
C GLN A 457 8.03 12.49 -27.95
N GLU A 458 9.18 13.11 -28.24
CA GLU A 458 10.50 12.68 -27.74
C GLU A 458 11.04 13.64 -26.64
N GLY A 459 10.18 14.47 -26.03
CA GLY A 459 10.63 15.55 -25.13
C GLY A 459 9.59 16.21 -24.23
N ALA A 460 9.83 17.48 -23.88
CA ALA A 460 9.10 18.22 -22.85
C ALA A 460 7.61 18.50 -23.19
N ILE A 461 6.80 18.69 -22.14
CA ILE A 461 5.35 18.87 -22.21
C ILE A 461 4.99 20.19 -22.93
N ALA A 462 4.16 20.12 -23.97
CA ALA A 462 3.52 21.31 -24.55
C ALA A 462 2.44 21.87 -23.60
N SER A 463 2.21 23.18 -23.59
CA SER A 463 1.33 23.84 -22.60
C SER A 463 -0.16 23.45 -22.70
N ASP A 464 -0.59 22.84 -23.81
CA ASP A 464 -2.01 22.67 -24.15
C ASP A 464 -2.43 21.19 -24.20
N VAL A 465 -1.72 20.31 -23.48
CA VAL A 465 -1.99 18.86 -23.44
C VAL A 465 -3.14 18.54 -22.48
N LEU A 466 -4.13 17.75 -22.92
CA LEU A 466 -5.19 17.23 -22.03
C LEU A 466 -4.60 16.24 -21.02
N PHE A 467 -3.86 15.26 -21.53
CA PHE A 467 -3.08 14.29 -20.75
C PHE A 467 -2.10 13.57 -21.66
N SER A 468 -1.16 12.85 -21.05
CA SER A 468 -0.18 12.00 -21.72
C SER A 468 -0.37 10.55 -21.32
N PHE A 469 0.01 9.64 -22.19
CA PHE A 469 0.11 8.21 -21.90
C PHE A 469 1.34 7.61 -22.57
N TYR A 470 1.71 6.40 -22.13
CA TYR A 470 2.91 5.71 -22.57
C TYR A 470 2.58 4.36 -23.19
N VAL A 471 3.18 4.12 -24.34
CA VAL A 471 3.01 2.93 -25.18
C VAL A 471 4.36 2.26 -25.45
N ARG A 472 4.32 1.03 -25.93
CA ARG A 472 5.50 0.35 -26.49
C ARG A 472 5.78 0.87 -27.89
N LYS A 473 7.06 1.00 -28.20
CA LYS A 473 7.52 1.23 -29.56
C LYS A 473 7.38 -0.05 -30.40
N VAL A 474 6.88 0.10 -31.62
CA VAL A 474 6.81 -0.97 -32.64
C VAL A 474 8.18 -1.30 -33.22
#